data_AF-A0A962B3H5-F1
#
_entry.id   AF-A0A962B3H5-F1
#
_cell.length_a   1.000
_cell.length_b   1.000
_cell.length_c   1.000
_cell.angle_alpha   90.00
_cell.angle_beta   90.00
_cell.angle_gamma   90.00
#
_symmetry.space_group_name_H-M   'P 1'
#
loop_
_entity.id
_entity.type
_entity.pdbx_description
1 polymer ?
#
loop_
_entity_poly.entity_id
_entity_poly.type
_entity_poly.pdbx_seq_one_letter_code
_entity_poly.pdbx_strand_id
1 'polypeptide(L)' 'MLRLFLVIAATLAAAVPALAEDLGWQTYANPRFGYSVDVPVGYLLPQPGPDNGDGQTFASADGRAYLAV' A
#
# COMPACT_ATOMS: atom_id res chain seq x y z
N MET A 1 41.91 -0.63 -12.33
CA MET A 1 40.76 -1.40 -12.86
C MET A 1 39.73 -1.73 -11.78
N LEU A 2 40.09 -2.41 -10.68
CA LEU A 2 39.16 -2.79 -9.61
C LEU A 2 38.41 -1.61 -8.95
N ARG A 3 39.09 -0.50 -8.67
CA ARG A 3 38.47 0.72 -8.09
C ARG A 3 37.40 1.33 -8.99
N LEU A 4 37.63 1.37 -10.30
CA LEU A 4 36.67 1.90 -11.26
C LEU A 4 35.43 0.99 -11.33
N PHE A 5 35.64 -0.32 -11.24
CA PHE A 5 34.57 -1.32 -11.22
C PHE A 5 33.66 -1.15 -9.99
N LEU A 6 34.25 -0.91 -8.81
CA LEU A 6 33.50 -0.66 -7.58
C LEU A 6 32.69 0.64 -7.63
N VAL A 7 33.24 1.70 -8.23
CA VAL A 7 32.54 2.98 -8.39
C VAL A 7 31.33 2.83 -9.33
N ILE A 8 31.49 2.11 -10.45
CA ILE A 8 30.40 1.84 -11.40
C ILE A 8 29.30 0.98 -10.76
N ALA A 9 29.67 -0.05 -10.00
CA ALA A 9 28.70 -0.89 -9.30
C ALA A 9 27.92 -0.11 -8.22
N ALA A 10 28.60 0.76 -7.47
CA ALA A 10 27.97 1.59 -6.45
C ALA A 10 27.00 2.63 -7.05
N THR A 11 27.35 3.24 -8.19
CA THR A 11 26.46 4.19 -8.87
C THR A 11 25.26 3.51 -9.52
N LEU A 12 25.40 2.30 -10.08
CA LEU A 12 24.25 1.52 -10.57
C LEU A 12 23.31 1.09 -9.43
N ALA A 13 23.84 0.68 -8.28
CA ALA A 13 23.04 0.27 -7.13
C ALA A 13 22.25 1.44 -6.51
N ALA A 14 22.79 2.66 -6.57
CA ALA A 14 22.11 3.87 -6.08
C ALA A 14 21.02 4.40 -7.03
N ALA A 15 21.02 3.96 -8.29
CA ALA A 15 20.12 4.45 -9.33
C ALA A 15 18.85 3.59 -9.51
N VAL A 16 18.59 2.61 -8.64
CA VAL A 16 17.37 1.82 -8.71
C VAL A 16 16.23 2.68 -8.15
N PRO A 17 15.31 3.21 -8.98
CA PRO A 17 14.11 3.81 -8.42
C PRO A 17 13.41 2.71 -7.61
N ALA A 18 12.99 3.03 -6.39
CA ALA A 18 12.03 2.18 -5.70
C ALA A 18 10.81 2.08 -6.63
N LEU A 19 10.63 0.91 -7.24
CA LEU A 19 9.43 0.62 -8.03
C LEU A 19 8.28 0.49 -7.03
N ALA A 20 7.78 1.64 -6.55
CA ALA A 20 6.48 1.69 -5.92
C ALA A 20 5.47 1.43 -7.04
N GLU A 21 4.69 0.36 -6.90
CA GLU A 21 3.52 0.19 -7.75
C GLU A 21 2.63 1.43 -7.58
N ASP A 22 2.26 2.06 -8.69
CA ASP A 22 1.22 3.09 -8.68
C ASP A 22 -0.12 2.37 -8.43
N LEU A 23 -0.37 2.11 -7.15
CA LEU A 23 -1.63 1.56 -6.70
C LEU A 23 -2.65 2.68 -6.84
N GLY A 24 -3.64 2.48 -7.73
CA GLY A 24 -4.78 3.37 -7.78
C GLY A 24 -5.42 3.51 -6.39
N TRP A 25 -6.01 4.65 -6.08
CA TRP A 25 -6.63 4.91 -4.77
C TRP A 25 -8.15 4.93 -4.90
N GLN A 26 -8.84 4.39 -3.90
CA GLN A 26 -10.29 4.50 -3.75
C GLN A 26 -10.64 5.08 -2.39
N THR A 27 -11.70 5.88 -2.33
CA THR A 27 -12.19 6.45 -1.06
C THR A 27 -13.23 5.52 -0.44
N TYR A 28 -12.95 5.03 0.77
CA TYR A 28 -13.95 4.45 1.65
C TYR A 28 -14.64 5.57 2.44
N ALA A 29 -15.97 5.51 2.56
CA ALA A 29 -16.74 6.45 3.37
C ALA A 29 -17.63 5.70 4.37
N ASN A 30 -17.60 6.14 5.62
CA ASN A 30 -18.53 5.70 6.65
C ASN A 30 -19.58 6.79 6.88
N PRO A 31 -20.80 6.65 6.32
CA PRO A 31 -21.83 7.68 6.43
C PRO A 31 -22.40 7.82 7.84
N ARG A 32 -22.29 6.79 8.69
CA ARG A 32 -22.81 6.81 10.06
C ARG A 32 -22.03 7.78 10.95
N PHE A 33 -20.71 7.81 10.77
CA PHE A 33 -19.81 8.67 11.53
C PHE A 33 -19.26 9.86 10.73
N GLY A 34 -19.56 9.93 9.43
CA GLY A 34 -19.23 11.08 8.58
C GLY A 34 -17.74 11.21 8.24
N TYR A 35 -16.99 10.12 8.21
CA TYR A 35 -15.57 10.12 7.85
C TYR A 35 -15.31 9.38 6.53
N SER A 36 -14.12 9.62 5.96
CA SER A 36 -13.62 8.91 4.80
C SER A 36 -12.12 8.65 4.91
N VAL A 37 -11.65 7.60 4.22
CA VAL A 37 -10.25 7.18 4.17
C VAL A 37 -9.93 6.71 2.77
N ASP A 38 -8.81 7.17 2.21
CA ASP A 38 -8.31 6.65 0.94
C ASP A 38 -7.53 5.36 1.16
N VAL A 39 -7.87 4.34 0.37
CA VAL A 39 -7.33 2.99 0.47
C VAL A 39 -6.71 2.60 -0.87
N PRO A 40 -5.47 2.05 -0.90
CA PRO A 40 -4.84 1.61 -2.13
C PRO A 40 -5.56 0.38 -2.69
N VAL A 41 -6.07 0.52 -3.91
CA VAL A 41 -6.72 -0.53 -4.69
C VAL A 41 -5.69 -1.60 -5.03
N GLY A 42 -6.10 -2.87 -5.03
CA GLY A 42 -5.25 -4.00 -5.41
C GLY A 42 -4.28 -4.45 -4.32
N TYR A 43 -3.90 -3.57 -3.39
CA TYR A 43 -3.08 -3.95 -2.24
C TYR A 43 -3.91 -4.27 -0.99
N LEU A 44 -4.85 -3.39 -0.61
CA LEU A 44 -5.75 -3.61 0.52
C LEU A 44 -7.14 -3.98 0.02
N LEU A 45 -7.54 -5.24 0.29
CA LEU A 45 -8.81 -5.81 -0.15
C LEU A 45 -9.84 -5.75 0.97
N PRO A 46 -11.07 -5.29 0.71
CA PRO A 46 -12.13 -5.24 1.72
C PRO A 46 -12.48 -6.66 2.19
N GLN A 47 -12.57 -6.81 3.51
CA GLN A 47 -13.05 -8.02 4.16
C GLN A 47 -14.58 -7.94 4.37
N PRO A 48 -15.26 -9.03 4.75
CA PRO A 48 -16.65 -8.94 5.19
C PRO A 48 -16.79 -7.86 6.27
N GLY A 49 -17.60 -6.84 5.98
CA GLY A 49 -17.83 -5.71 6.88
C GLY A 49 -18.66 -6.13 8.10
N PRO A 50 -18.58 -5.40 9.22
CA PRO A 50 -19.42 -5.65 10.37
C PRO A 50 -20.89 -5.33 10.06
N ASP A 51 -21.81 -6.17 10.53
CA ASP A 51 -23.26 -6.02 10.27
C ASP A 51 -23.84 -4.69 10.76
N ASN A 52 -23.18 -4.04 11.73
CA ASN A 52 -23.61 -2.80 12.34
C ASN A 52 -23.14 -1.53 11.59
N GLY A 53 -22.37 -1.68 10.52
CA GLY A 53 -21.85 -0.56 9.72
C GLY A 53 -20.87 0.35 10.47
N ASP A 54 -20.20 -0.16 11.52
CA ASP A 54 -19.26 0.66 12.31
C ASP A 54 -17.95 0.95 11.60
N GLY A 55 -17.71 0.35 10.43
CA GLY A 55 -16.42 0.48 9.78
C GLY A 55 -16.20 -0.54 8.69
N GLN A 56 -14.94 -0.70 8.31
CA GLN A 56 -14.52 -1.66 7.30
C GLN A 56 -13.12 -2.17 7.65
N THR A 57 -12.93 -3.47 7.47
CA THR A 57 -11.60 -4.07 7.55
C THR A 57 -11.06 -4.29 6.15
N PHE A 58 -9.77 -4.05 5.95
CA PHE A 58 -9.03 -4.35 4.74
C PHE A 58 -7.79 -5.17 5.09
N ALA A 59 -7.42 -6.10 4.22
CA ALA A 59 -6.21 -6.90 4.37
C ALA A 59 -5.56 -7.13 3.00
N SER A 60 -4.23 -7.24 2.99
CA SER A 60 -3.51 -7.67 1.80
C SER A 60 -3.65 -9.17 1.57
N ALA A 61 -3.60 -9.59 0.31
CA ALA A 61 -3.73 -11.01 -0.06
C ALA A 61 -2.63 -11.90 0.57
N ASP A 62 -1.47 -11.32 0.86
CA ASP A 62 -0.35 -12.00 1.50
C ASP A 62 -0.39 -11.95 3.04
N GLY A 63 -1.42 -11.31 3.64
CA GLY A 63 -1.61 -11.20 5.08
C GLY A 63 -0.59 -10.30 5.80
N ARG A 64 0.25 -9.54 5.08
CA ARG A 64 1.29 -8.69 5.67
C ARG A 64 0.80 -7.29 6.04
N ALA A 65 -0.35 -6.87 5.51
CA ALA A 65 -0.97 -5.59 5.82
C ALA A 65 -2.42 -5.76 6.26
N TYR A 66 -2.81 -4.91 7.21
CA TYR A 66 -4.13 -4.88 7.81
C TYR A 66 -4.50 -3.43 8.14
N LEU A 67 -5.74 -3.05 7.84
CA LEU A 67 -6.31 -1.75 8.16
C LEU A 67 -7.74 -1.96 8.67
N ALA A 68 -8.04 -1.40 9.85
CA ALA A 68 -9.41 -1.29 10.35
C ALA A 68 -9.71 0.19 10.60
N VAL A 69 -10.85 0.64 10.10
CA VAL A 69 -11.34 2.02 10.18
C VAL A 69 -12.75 2.04 10.73
#